data_AF-A0A6J2BEM5-F1
#
_entry.id   AF-A0A6J2BEM5-F1
#
_cell.length_a   1.000
_cell.length_b   1.000
_cell.length_c   1.000
_cell.angle_alpha   90.00
_cell.angle_beta   90.00
_cell.angle_gamma   90.00
#
_symmetry.space_group_name_H-M   'P 1'
#
loop_
_entity.id
_entity.type
_entity.pdbx_description
1 polymer ?
#
loop_
_entity_poly.entity_id
_entity_poly.type
_entity_poly.pdbx_seq_one_letter_code
_entity_poly.pdbx_strand_id
1 'polypeptide(L)'
;MLLSIEMLILLATQVYTILTVQLFAFFILFFLIYLTERDTVTYNFENASQTFDDLPARFGYRLPAEGLKGFLINSKPENAYEPVMPPPLKDNSSGTFIVLIRRLDCNFDVKVLNSQRTGFKAAIVHNVDSDDLISIGFNDIDVLNKMDIPSLFIGELSANSLKDEFTYEKRGHIILVLEFSLPLEYYLIPFFIVVGICLILSFS
;
A
#
# COMPACT_ATOMS: atom_id res chain seq x y z
N MET A 1 5.18 39.75 52.28
CA MET A 1 5.65 38.35 52.09
C MET A 1 4.74 37.57 51.14
N LEU A 2 3.40 37.67 51.23
CA LEU A 2 2.48 37.00 50.29
C LEU A 2 2.69 37.37 48.81
N LEU A 3 2.86 38.66 48.49
CA LEU A 3 3.06 39.13 47.10
C LEU A 3 4.29 38.50 46.40
N SER A 4 5.31 38.14 47.19
CA SER A 4 6.54 37.50 46.68
C SER A 4 6.35 36.01 46.42
N ILE A 5 5.42 35.36 47.12
CA ILE A 5 5.13 33.93 46.99
C ILE A 5 4.22 33.71 45.78
N GLU A 6 3.21 34.56 45.59
CA GLU A 6 2.34 34.51 44.41
C GLU A 6 3.11 34.71 43.10
N MET A 7 4.02 35.69 43.07
CA MET A 7 4.93 35.92 41.94
C MET A 7 5.82 34.72 41.63
N LEU A 8 6.30 34.02 42.67
CA LEU A 8 7.16 32.84 42.52
C LEU A 8 6.37 31.64 41.97
N ILE A 9 5.13 31.46 42.43
CA ILE A 9 4.22 30.42 41.92
C ILE A 9 3.91 30.69 40.45
N LEU A 10 3.58 31.94 40.08
CA LEU A 10 3.27 32.30 38.70
C LEU A 10 4.46 32.03 37.75
N LEU A 11 5.67 32.35 38.18
CA LEU A 11 6.90 32.07 37.44
C LEU A 11 7.13 30.57 37.28
N ALA A 12 6.95 29.79 38.35
CA ALA A 12 7.11 28.34 38.32
C ALA A 12 6.10 27.68 37.38
N THR A 13 4.84 28.13 37.39
CA THR A 13 3.80 27.63 36.48
C THR A 13 4.12 27.96 35.04
N GLN A 14 4.58 29.19 34.74
CA GLN A 14 5.04 29.58 33.39
C GLN A 14 6.23 28.74 32.90
N VAL A 15 7.22 28.49 33.76
CA VAL A 15 8.38 27.68 33.38
C VAL A 15 7.97 26.23 33.12
N TYR A 16 7.07 25.68 33.93
CA TYR A 16 6.53 24.34 33.74
C TYR A 16 5.74 24.22 32.44
N THR A 17 4.86 25.18 32.13
CA THR A 17 4.08 25.16 30.88
C THR A 17 4.99 25.26 29.66
N ILE A 18 5.96 26.18 29.65
CA ILE A 18 6.93 26.30 28.56
C ILE A 18 7.69 24.98 28.36
N LEU A 19 8.19 24.37 29.45
CA LEU A 19 8.94 23.12 29.38
C LEU A 19 8.07 21.97 28.82
N THR A 20 6.83 21.84 29.27
CA THR A 20 5.90 20.80 28.79
C THR A 20 5.55 20.96 27.31
N VAL A 21 5.28 22.19 26.86
CA VAL A 21 4.99 22.49 25.44
C VAL A 21 6.20 22.16 24.57
N GLN A 22 7.40 22.50 25.04
CA GLN A 22 8.63 22.29 24.28
C GLN A 22 8.98 20.80 24.17
N LEU A 23 8.83 20.03 25.25
CA LEU A 23 9.01 18.58 25.24
C LEU A 23 8.01 17.89 24.30
N PHE A 24 6.76 18.34 24.32
CA PHE A 24 5.71 17.80 23.46
C PHE A 24 5.96 18.13 21.97
N ALA A 25 6.41 19.36 21.67
CA ALA A 25 6.83 19.73 20.31
C ALA A 25 7.99 18.87 19.80
N PHE A 26 8.96 18.54 20.66
CA PHE A 26 10.04 17.61 20.33
C PHE A 26 9.53 16.19 20.05
N PHE A 27 8.56 15.70 20.83
CA PHE A 27 7.93 14.40 20.58
C PHE A 27 7.17 14.36 19.25
N ILE A 28 6.43 15.43 18.92
CA ILE A 28 5.76 15.55 17.62
C ILE A 28 6.78 15.57 16.48
N LEU A 29 7.85 16.35 16.59
CA LEU A 29 8.89 16.42 15.57
C LEU A 29 9.57 15.06 15.37
N PHE A 30 9.90 14.35 16.46
CA PHE A 30 10.47 13.01 16.39
C PHE A 30 9.51 12.00 15.75
N PHE A 31 8.22 12.06 16.08
CA PHE A 31 7.19 11.22 15.48
C PHE A 31 7.01 11.50 13.97
N LEU A 32 7.02 12.77 13.56
CA LEU A 32 6.95 13.16 12.14
C LEU A 32 8.20 12.70 11.37
N ILE A 33 9.39 12.82 11.97
CA ILE A 33 10.65 12.32 11.37
C ILE A 33 10.60 10.78 11.24
N TYR A 34 10.14 10.08 12.29
CA TYR A 34 9.98 8.62 12.26
C TYR A 34 9.04 8.13 11.16
N LEU A 35 7.97 8.89 10.87
CA LEU A 35 7.05 8.58 9.77
C LEU A 35 7.67 8.84 8.39
N THR A 36 8.63 9.76 8.28
CA THR A 36 9.23 10.18 7.00
C THR A 36 10.37 9.26 6.55
N GLU A 37 11.06 8.55 7.46
CA GLU A 37 12.21 7.70 7.13
C GLU A 37 11.86 6.38 6.38
N ARG A 38 10.61 6.16 5.97
CA ARG A 38 10.18 4.93 5.28
C ARG A 38 9.97 5.04 3.77
N ASP A 39 10.33 6.14 3.14
CA ASP A 39 10.23 6.30 1.68
C ASP A 39 11.59 6.21 0.99
N THR A 40 12.20 5.02 0.95
CA THR A 40 13.35 4.78 0.05
C THR A 40 12.85 4.37 -1.32
N VAL A 41 12.43 5.34 -2.12
CA VAL A 41 12.10 5.13 -3.52
C VAL A 41 13.38 5.20 -4.35
N THR A 42 14.00 4.05 -4.63
CA THR A 42 15.15 3.98 -5.53
C THR A 42 14.70 3.90 -6.99
N TYR A 43 14.85 5.01 -7.72
CA TYR A 43 14.71 5.08 -9.17
C TYR A 43 16.07 5.03 -9.88
N ASN A 44 16.19 4.14 -10.86
CA ASN A 44 17.11 4.24 -12.00
C ASN A 44 16.63 3.17 -13.03
N PHE A 45 16.51 3.39 -14.34
CA PHE A 45 17.06 4.38 -15.26
C PHE A 45 16.07 4.49 -16.45
N GLU A 46 15.60 5.72 -16.72
CA GLU A 46 14.82 6.23 -17.87
C GLU A 46 13.40 5.70 -18.23
N ASN A 47 12.49 6.70 -18.30
CA ASN A 47 11.25 6.85 -19.07
C ASN A 47 9.92 6.34 -18.47
N ALA A 48 9.14 7.31 -17.94
CA ALA A 48 7.74 7.26 -17.50
C ALA A 48 7.39 6.19 -16.46
N SER A 49 7.52 6.53 -15.17
CA SER A 49 6.78 5.80 -14.13
C SER A 49 5.32 6.22 -14.17
N GLN A 50 4.42 5.29 -14.51
CA GLN A 50 2.98 5.52 -14.47
C GLN A 50 2.39 4.83 -13.23
N THR A 51 1.58 5.57 -12.48
CA THR A 51 0.76 5.02 -11.40
C THR A 51 -0.64 4.74 -11.95
N PHE A 52 -1.24 3.64 -11.51
CA PHE A 52 -2.57 3.22 -11.91
C PHE A 52 -3.45 3.08 -10.69
N ASP A 53 -4.71 3.48 -10.81
CA ASP A 53 -5.69 3.24 -9.76
C ASP A 53 -5.96 1.74 -9.64
N ASP A 54 -5.89 1.23 -8.41
CA ASP A 54 -6.11 -0.17 -8.11
C ASP A 54 -6.94 -0.38 -6.85
N LEU A 55 -7.42 -1.62 -6.69
CA LEU A 55 -8.10 -2.05 -5.48
C LEU A 55 -7.53 -3.40 -5.02
N PRO A 56 -6.83 -3.47 -3.88
CA PRO A 56 -6.22 -4.70 -3.41
C PRO A 56 -7.28 -5.71 -2.97
N ALA A 57 -6.99 -6.99 -3.18
CA ALA A 57 -7.79 -8.08 -2.66
C ALA A 57 -7.64 -8.17 -1.13
N ARG A 58 -8.66 -8.72 -0.46
CA ARG A 58 -8.68 -8.90 0.99
C ARG A 58 -7.93 -10.17 1.46
N PHE A 59 -7.02 -10.69 0.64
CA PHE A 59 -6.33 -11.96 0.86
C PHE A 59 -4.92 -11.98 0.26
N GLY A 60 -4.16 -13.03 0.59
CA GLY A 60 -2.74 -13.14 0.29
C GLY A 60 -1.87 -12.50 1.37
N TYR A 61 -0.55 -12.64 1.24
CA TYR A 61 0.38 -12.01 2.16
C TYR A 61 0.44 -10.49 1.97
N ARG A 62 0.82 -9.77 3.02
CA ARG A 62 1.06 -8.32 2.94
C ARG A 62 2.35 -8.05 2.16
N LEU A 63 2.26 -7.16 1.18
CA LEU A 63 3.42 -6.73 0.40
C LEU A 63 4.53 -6.19 1.33
N PRO A 64 5.80 -6.44 1.00
CA PRO A 64 6.92 -5.88 1.75
C PRO A 64 6.97 -4.36 1.58
N ALA A 65 7.66 -3.65 2.46
CA ALA A 65 7.68 -2.18 2.47
C ALA A 65 8.30 -1.60 1.19
N GLU A 66 9.31 -2.29 0.65
CA GLU A 66 9.97 -1.99 -0.62
C GLU A 66 9.10 -2.27 -1.86
N GLY A 67 7.95 -2.92 -1.69
CA GLY A 67 7.08 -3.39 -2.75
C GLY A 67 7.58 -4.66 -3.46
N LEU A 68 6.69 -5.29 -4.22
CA LEU A 68 6.99 -6.48 -5.00
C LEU A 68 7.30 -6.08 -6.45
N LYS A 69 8.59 -5.97 -6.78
CA LYS A 69 9.04 -5.79 -8.17
C LYS A 69 8.98 -7.09 -8.95
N GLY A 70 8.36 -7.07 -10.12
CA GLY A 70 8.22 -8.25 -10.98
C GLY A 70 8.01 -7.92 -12.45
N PHE A 71 8.07 -8.95 -13.28
CA PHE A 71 7.73 -8.90 -14.70
C PHE A 71 6.25 -9.23 -14.89
N LEU A 72 5.58 -8.42 -15.71
CA LEU A 72 4.17 -8.64 -16.03
C LEU A 72 4.02 -9.63 -17.18
N ILE A 73 3.15 -10.62 -17.02
CA ILE A 73 2.83 -11.61 -18.05
C ILE A 73 1.32 -11.72 -18.23
N ASN A 74 0.86 -11.59 -19.47
CA ASN A 74 -0.53 -11.86 -19.80
C ASN A 74 -0.84 -13.34 -19.58
N SER A 75 -1.92 -13.60 -18.84
CA SER A 75 -2.40 -14.96 -18.60
C SER A 75 -2.73 -15.67 -19.92
N LYS A 76 -2.36 -16.94 -20.01
CA LYS A 76 -2.78 -17.86 -21.08
C LYS A 76 -3.33 -19.13 -20.42
N PRO A 77 -4.65 -19.39 -20.47
CA PRO A 77 -5.71 -18.57 -21.08
C PRO A 77 -5.91 -17.23 -20.35
N GLU A 78 -6.42 -16.20 -21.04
CA GLU A 78 -6.56 -14.84 -20.48
C GLU A 78 -7.46 -14.80 -19.23
N ASN A 79 -8.44 -15.70 -19.16
CA ASN A 79 -9.40 -15.76 -18.07
C ASN A 79 -8.91 -16.59 -16.87
N ALA A 80 -7.79 -17.30 -16.95
CA ALA A 80 -7.30 -18.21 -15.91
C ALA A 80 -8.35 -19.19 -15.34
N TYR A 81 -9.38 -19.55 -16.13
CA TYR A 81 -10.37 -20.53 -15.71
C TYR A 81 -9.75 -21.94 -15.62
N GLU A 82 -8.93 -22.25 -16.61
CA GLU A 82 -8.07 -23.42 -16.64
C GLU A 82 -6.68 -23.07 -16.08
N PRO A 83 -5.86 -24.08 -15.73
CA PRO A 83 -4.49 -23.85 -15.28
C PRO A 83 -3.72 -22.95 -16.25
N VAL A 84 -3.20 -21.83 -15.72
CA VAL A 84 -2.45 -20.85 -16.50
C VAL A 84 -1.10 -21.44 -16.90
N MET A 85 -0.61 -21.12 -18.10
CA MET A 85 0.75 -21.48 -18.48
C MET A 85 1.76 -20.95 -17.45
N PRO A 86 2.77 -21.75 -17.06
CA PRO A 86 3.78 -21.31 -16.11
C PRO A 86 4.58 -20.13 -16.67
N PRO A 87 5.12 -19.27 -15.79
CA PRO A 87 5.98 -18.19 -16.23
C PRO A 87 7.25 -18.73 -16.93
N PRO A 88 7.89 -17.95 -17.81
CA PRO A 88 9.11 -18.32 -18.49
C PRO A 88 10.17 -18.74 -17.47
N LEU A 89 10.57 -20.01 -17.53
CA LEU A 89 11.68 -20.52 -16.75
C LEU A 89 12.96 -19.90 -17.30
N LYS A 90 13.47 -18.86 -16.65
CA LYS A 90 14.86 -18.44 -16.90
C LYS A 90 15.76 -19.25 -15.98
N ASP A 91 16.67 -20.00 -16.59
CA ASP A 91 17.74 -20.71 -15.88
C ASP A 91 18.45 -19.72 -14.93
N ASN A 92 18.38 -20.01 -13.63
CA ASN A 92 19.14 -19.38 -12.55
C ASN A 92 18.90 -17.90 -12.23
N SER A 93 17.86 -17.25 -12.78
CA SER A 93 17.43 -15.93 -12.27
C SER A 93 16.04 -16.04 -11.65
N SER A 94 15.96 -15.79 -10.34
CA SER A 94 14.72 -15.72 -9.56
C SER A 94 13.90 -14.48 -9.96
N GLY A 95 13.45 -14.42 -11.20
CA GLY A 95 12.53 -13.40 -11.66
C GLY A 95 11.19 -13.58 -10.95
N THR A 96 10.73 -12.53 -10.25
CA THR A 96 9.36 -12.46 -9.76
C THR A 96 8.44 -12.23 -10.97
N PHE A 97 7.47 -13.10 -11.17
CA PHE A 97 6.49 -12.97 -12.24
C PHE A 97 5.11 -12.65 -11.67
N ILE A 98 4.45 -11.70 -12.28
CA ILE A 98 3.13 -11.20 -11.93
C ILE A 98 2.23 -11.44 -13.13
N VAL A 99 1.10 -12.09 -12.90
CA VAL A 99 0.16 -12.42 -13.99
C VAL A 99 -0.89 -11.32 -14.13
N LEU A 100 -1.25 -11.00 -15.37
CA LEU A 100 -2.39 -10.16 -15.73
C LEU A 100 -3.52 -11.03 -16.26
N ILE A 101 -4.69 -10.98 -15.62
CA ILE A 101 -5.83 -11.87 -15.87
C ILE A 101 -7.07 -11.03 -16.21
N ARG A 102 -7.87 -11.50 -17.17
CA ARG A 102 -9.17 -10.92 -17.52
C ARG A 102 -10.25 -11.38 -16.54
N ARG A 103 -11.09 -10.47 -16.04
CA ARG A 103 -12.12 -10.75 -15.01
C ARG A 103 -13.19 -11.78 -15.38
N LEU A 104 -13.55 -11.94 -16.65
CA LEU A 104 -14.74 -12.71 -17.06
C LEU A 104 -14.59 -14.25 -16.92
N ASP A 105 -15.69 -14.97 -17.12
CA ASP A 105 -15.81 -16.45 -17.17
C ASP A 105 -15.83 -17.21 -15.83
N CYS A 106 -15.13 -16.73 -14.81
CA CYS A 106 -15.10 -17.39 -13.50
C CYS A 106 -14.83 -16.44 -12.34
N ASN A 107 -15.01 -16.94 -11.12
CA ASN A 107 -14.77 -16.18 -9.90
C ASN A 107 -13.28 -15.80 -9.76
N PHE A 108 -13.06 -14.67 -9.10
CA PHE A 108 -11.72 -14.13 -8.89
C PHE A 108 -10.81 -15.10 -8.12
N ASP A 109 -11.38 -15.80 -7.15
CA ASP A 109 -10.64 -16.74 -6.29
C ASP A 109 -10.03 -17.91 -7.07
N VAL A 110 -10.80 -18.49 -8.00
CA VAL A 110 -10.33 -19.54 -8.91
C VAL A 110 -9.18 -19.06 -9.78
N LYS A 111 -9.27 -17.83 -10.31
CA LYS A 111 -8.22 -17.24 -11.15
C LYS A 111 -6.89 -17.15 -10.41
N VAL A 112 -6.93 -16.53 -9.22
CA VAL A 112 -5.71 -16.34 -8.42
C VAL A 112 -5.14 -17.67 -7.97
N LEU A 113 -5.99 -18.62 -7.56
CA LEU A 113 -5.52 -19.94 -7.13
C LEU A 113 -4.86 -20.72 -8.28
N ASN A 114 -5.42 -20.66 -9.49
CA ASN A 114 -4.84 -21.30 -10.67
C ASN A 114 -3.49 -20.68 -11.03
N SER A 115 -3.35 -19.36 -10.96
CA SER A 115 -2.09 -18.68 -11.18
C SER A 115 -1.05 -18.95 -10.10
N GLN A 116 -1.45 -19.03 -8.83
CA GLN A 116 -0.55 -19.37 -7.74
C GLN A 116 0.05 -20.77 -7.93
N ARG A 117 -0.79 -21.75 -8.31
CA ARG A 117 -0.37 -23.14 -8.55
C ARG A 117 0.68 -23.28 -9.64
N THR A 118 0.75 -22.32 -10.56
CA THR A 118 1.69 -22.34 -11.68
C THR A 118 2.96 -21.53 -11.43
N GLY A 119 3.09 -20.95 -10.22
CA GLY A 119 4.33 -20.34 -9.73
C GLY A 119 4.40 -18.82 -9.82
N PHE A 120 3.31 -18.14 -10.18
CA PHE A 120 3.25 -16.67 -10.11
C PHE A 120 3.32 -16.20 -8.65
N LYS A 121 3.83 -14.97 -8.45
CA LYS A 121 4.02 -14.37 -7.12
C LYS A 121 3.00 -13.30 -6.77
N ALA A 122 2.29 -12.78 -7.76
CA ALA A 122 1.12 -11.93 -7.57
C ALA A 122 0.20 -12.04 -8.79
N ALA A 123 -1.07 -11.65 -8.61
CA ALA A 123 -2.06 -11.66 -9.68
C ALA A 123 -2.77 -10.30 -9.77
N ILE A 124 -2.85 -9.76 -10.97
CA ILE A 124 -3.61 -8.55 -11.29
C ILE A 124 -4.80 -9.00 -12.14
N VAL A 125 -6.01 -8.71 -11.70
CA VAL A 125 -7.20 -8.93 -12.52
C VAL A 125 -7.71 -7.61 -13.01
N HIS A 126 -7.93 -7.50 -14.32
CA HIS A 126 -8.44 -6.29 -14.91
C HIS A 126 -9.90 -6.41 -15.31
N ASN A 127 -10.60 -5.29 -15.26
CA ASN A 127 -11.95 -5.16 -15.75
C ASN A 127 -12.01 -5.24 -17.29
N VAL A 128 -13.21 -5.38 -17.83
CA VAL A 128 -13.49 -5.47 -19.27
C VAL A 128 -14.59 -4.47 -19.58
N ASP A 129 -14.40 -3.66 -20.62
CA ASP A 129 -15.32 -2.60 -21.07
C ASP A 129 -15.66 -1.54 -19.98
N SER A 130 -14.82 -1.37 -18.95
CA SER A 130 -15.02 -0.41 -17.85
C SER A 130 -13.72 -0.20 -17.06
N ASP A 131 -13.59 0.98 -16.44
CA ASP A 131 -12.50 1.29 -15.49
C ASP A 131 -12.94 1.24 -14.03
N ASP A 132 -14.20 0.89 -13.76
CA ASP A 132 -14.72 0.82 -12.40
C ASP A 132 -13.98 -0.24 -11.59
N LEU A 133 -13.49 0.16 -10.42
CA LEU A 133 -12.82 -0.73 -9.48
C LEU A 133 -13.86 -1.47 -8.63
N ILE A 134 -13.73 -2.78 -8.55
CA ILE A 134 -14.71 -3.64 -7.87
C ILE A 134 -14.03 -4.40 -6.77
N SER A 135 -14.62 -4.34 -5.58
CA SER A 135 -14.10 -5.04 -4.41
C SER A 135 -14.04 -6.54 -4.67
N ILE A 136 -12.83 -7.06 -4.55
CA ILE A 136 -12.55 -8.47 -4.70
C ILE A 136 -12.84 -9.18 -3.38
N GLY A 137 -13.75 -10.14 -3.43
CA GLY A 137 -14.02 -11.07 -2.34
C GLY A 137 -13.60 -12.51 -2.68
N PHE A 138 -13.62 -13.34 -1.65
CA PHE A 138 -13.63 -14.80 -1.77
C PHE A 138 -15.06 -15.29 -1.54
N ASN A 139 -15.46 -16.36 -2.23
CA ASN A 139 -16.77 -16.97 -2.01
C ASN A 139 -16.70 -18.11 -0.99
N ASP A 140 -15.52 -18.71 -0.80
CA ASP A 140 -15.30 -19.88 0.05
C ASP A 140 -14.11 -19.66 1.00
N ILE A 141 -14.32 -19.89 2.29
CA ILE A 141 -13.32 -19.75 3.35
C ILE A 141 -12.20 -20.79 3.19
N ASP A 142 -12.51 -21.98 2.67
CA ASP A 142 -11.52 -23.03 2.45
C ASP A 142 -10.56 -22.68 1.30
N VAL A 143 -11.02 -21.85 0.36
CA VAL A 143 -10.20 -21.32 -0.72
C VAL A 143 -9.31 -20.19 -0.22
N LEU A 144 -9.84 -19.32 0.65
CA LEU A 144 -9.08 -18.25 1.30
C LEU A 144 -7.84 -18.78 2.03
N ASN A 145 -7.99 -19.88 2.79
CA ASN A 145 -6.89 -20.48 3.54
C ASN A 145 -5.76 -21.05 2.66
N LYS A 146 -5.98 -21.16 1.34
CA LYS A 146 -5.00 -21.65 0.37
C LYS A 146 -4.39 -20.53 -0.47
N MET A 147 -4.84 -19.29 -0.30
CA MET A 147 -4.34 -18.13 -1.05
C MET A 147 -3.15 -17.50 -0.35
N ASP A 148 -1.99 -17.62 -0.99
CA ASP A 148 -0.75 -17.06 -0.49
C ASP A 148 -0.35 -15.81 -1.26
N ILE A 149 -0.63 -15.72 -2.57
CA ILE A 149 -0.16 -14.59 -3.37
C ILE A 149 -1.05 -13.34 -3.21
N PRO A 150 -0.45 -12.13 -3.11
CA PRO A 150 -1.20 -10.89 -3.17
C PRO A 150 -1.86 -10.72 -4.53
N SER A 151 -3.02 -10.09 -4.53
CA SER A 151 -3.73 -9.78 -5.76
C SER A 151 -4.47 -8.46 -5.67
N LEU A 152 -4.72 -7.85 -6.84
CA LEU A 152 -5.38 -6.55 -6.95
C LEU A 152 -6.24 -6.47 -8.20
N PHE A 153 -7.14 -5.50 -8.22
CA PHE A 153 -8.03 -5.18 -9.32
C PHE A 153 -7.62 -3.88 -10.00
N ILE A 154 -7.68 -3.81 -11.33
CA ILE A 154 -7.48 -2.55 -12.09
C ILE A 154 -8.55 -2.36 -13.16
N GLY A 155 -8.68 -1.11 -13.63
CA GLY A 155 -9.50 -0.77 -14.79
C GLY A 155 -8.94 -1.32 -16.11
N GLU A 156 -9.77 -1.30 -17.15
CA GLU A 156 -9.40 -1.76 -18.48
C GLU A 156 -8.34 -0.87 -19.14
N LEU A 157 -8.45 0.46 -19.03
CA LEU A 157 -7.48 1.41 -19.59
C LEU A 157 -6.10 1.18 -18.98
N SER A 158 -6.03 1.05 -17.66
CA SER A 158 -4.78 0.73 -16.94
C SER A 158 -4.18 -0.59 -17.43
N ALA A 159 -5.02 -1.62 -17.61
CA ALA A 159 -4.57 -2.90 -18.11
C ALA A 159 -4.04 -2.84 -19.54
N ASN A 160 -4.66 -2.03 -20.41
CA ASN A 160 -4.19 -1.83 -21.77
C ASN A 160 -2.83 -1.11 -21.78
N SER A 161 -2.65 -0.05 -21.00
CA SER A 161 -1.34 0.59 -20.82
C SER A 161 -0.27 -0.41 -20.31
N LEU A 162 -0.62 -1.25 -19.34
CA LEU A 162 0.26 -2.31 -18.84
C LEU A 162 0.66 -3.33 -19.92
N LYS A 163 -0.28 -3.74 -20.78
CA LYS A 163 -0.03 -4.65 -21.91
C LYS A 163 0.87 -3.99 -22.97
N ASP A 164 0.67 -2.70 -23.20
CA ASP A 164 1.33 -1.95 -24.25
C ASP A 164 2.75 -1.51 -23.90
N GLU A 165 3.09 -1.38 -22.63
CA GLU A 165 4.39 -0.82 -22.23
C GLU A 165 5.16 -1.70 -21.25
N PHE A 166 4.48 -2.41 -20.35
CA PHE A 166 5.11 -3.00 -19.16
C PHE A 166 5.21 -4.53 -19.16
N THR A 167 4.93 -5.18 -20.29
CA THR A 167 5.00 -6.65 -20.41
C THR A 167 6.44 -7.16 -20.40
N TYR A 168 6.61 -8.42 -19.97
CA TYR A 168 7.89 -9.14 -19.95
C TYR A 168 8.60 -9.12 -21.31
N GLU A 169 7.86 -9.25 -22.41
CA GLU A 169 8.41 -9.22 -23.77
C GLU A 169 9.06 -7.88 -24.10
N LYS A 170 8.52 -6.79 -23.55
CA LYS A 170 9.02 -5.42 -23.69
C LYS A 170 10.10 -5.06 -22.66
N ARG A 171 10.52 -6.04 -21.83
CA ARG A 171 11.45 -5.87 -20.70
C ARG A 171 10.96 -4.86 -19.66
N GLY A 172 9.65 -4.63 -19.61
CA GLY A 172 9.01 -3.80 -18.61
C GLY A 172 9.02 -4.47 -17.24
N HIS A 173 9.09 -3.66 -16.20
CA HIS A 173 8.92 -4.09 -14.82
C HIS A 173 7.79 -3.31 -14.18
N ILE A 174 7.04 -3.97 -13.32
CA ILE A 174 6.06 -3.33 -12.45
C ILE A 174 6.48 -3.52 -10.99
N ILE A 175 6.05 -2.61 -10.13
CA ILE A 175 6.28 -2.67 -8.69
C ILE A 175 4.93 -2.55 -8.01
N LEU A 176 4.56 -3.55 -7.23
CA LEU A 176 3.38 -3.48 -6.37
C LEU A 176 3.81 -2.90 -5.03
N VAL A 177 3.37 -1.69 -4.72
CA VAL A 177 3.68 -1.00 -3.47
C VAL A 177 2.44 -0.92 -2.60
N LEU A 178 2.63 -0.99 -1.28
CA LEU A 178 1.54 -0.75 -0.36
C LEU A 178 1.30 0.75 -0.28
N GLU A 179 0.13 1.23 -0.68
CA GLU A 179 -0.25 2.61 -0.39
C GLU A 179 -0.51 2.75 1.11
N PHE A 180 0.44 3.33 1.82
CA PHE A 180 0.23 3.79 3.20
C PHE A 180 -0.50 5.15 3.15
N SER A 181 -1.76 5.15 2.69
CA SER A 181 -2.63 6.28 2.98
C SER A 181 -3.05 6.19 4.45
N LEU A 182 -2.21 6.74 5.33
CA LEU A 182 -2.60 6.90 6.73
C LEU A 182 -3.91 7.71 6.76
N PRO A 183 -5.00 7.17 7.32
CA PRO A 183 -6.26 7.88 7.38
C PRO A 183 -6.03 9.26 7.99
N LEU A 184 -6.63 10.31 7.43
CA LEU A 184 -6.49 11.68 7.92
C LEU A 184 -6.84 11.78 9.43
N GLU A 185 -7.68 10.86 9.93
CA GLU A 185 -7.97 10.63 11.35
C GLU A 185 -6.71 10.44 12.22
N TYR A 186 -5.71 9.69 11.76
CA TYR A 186 -4.45 9.48 12.48
C TYR A 186 -3.60 10.76 12.61
N TYR A 187 -3.75 11.72 11.70
CA TYR A 187 -3.13 13.05 11.82
C TYR A 187 -3.98 14.03 12.66
N LEU A 188 -5.31 13.89 12.62
CA LEU A 188 -6.23 14.74 13.37
C LEU A 188 -6.21 14.44 14.88
N ILE A 189 -6.09 13.18 15.29
CA ILE A 189 -6.05 12.79 16.70
C ILE A 189 -4.95 13.54 17.48
N PRO A 190 -3.66 13.48 17.08
CA PRO A 190 -2.62 14.22 17.78
C PRO A 190 -2.84 15.73 17.70
N PHE A 191 -3.32 16.26 16.57
CA PHE A 191 -3.66 17.68 16.44
C PHE A 191 -4.71 18.14 17.48
N PHE A 192 -5.81 17.42 17.64
CA PHE A 192 -6.85 17.75 18.62
C PHE A 192 -6.38 17.59 20.06
N ILE A 193 -5.50 16.61 20.35
CA ILE A 193 -4.87 16.47 21.66
C ILE A 193 -4.03 17.71 21.99
N VAL A 194 -3.22 18.22 21.03
CA VAL A 194 -2.42 19.43 21.21
C VAL A 194 -3.32 20.62 21.55
N VAL A 195 -4.34 20.86 20.72
CA VAL A 195 -5.27 21.99 20.88
C VAL A 195 -6.01 21.90 22.23
N GLY A 196 -6.45 20.70 22.61
CA GLY A 196 -7.12 20.45 23.89
C GLY A 196 -6.25 20.78 25.10
N ILE A 197 -4.99 20.33 25.11
CA ILE A 197 -4.03 20.64 26.18
C ILE A 197 -3.76 22.15 26.24
N CYS A 198 -3.52 22.80 25.10
CA CYS A 198 -3.29 24.25 25.04
C CYS A 198 -4.48 25.06 25.60
N LEU A 199 -5.71 24.66 25.30
CA LEU A 199 -6.91 25.33 25.85
C LEU A 199 -7.02 25.15 27.36
N ILE A 200 -6.83 23.94 27.88
CA ILE A 200 -6.87 23.68 29.33
C ILE A 200 -5.83 24.52 30.06
N LEU A 201 -4.60 24.59 29.54
CA LEU A 201 -3.53 25.41 30.10
C LEU A 201 -3.76 26.93 29.97
N SER A 202 -4.57 27.37 29.00
CA SER A 202 -4.90 28.78 28.82
C SER A 202 -5.97 29.27 29.81
N PHE A 203 -6.75 28.36 30.37
CA PHE A 203 -7.83 28.65 31.34
C PHE A 203 -7.49 28.25 32.78
N SER A 204 -6.31 27.67 33.03
CA SER A 204 -5.84 27.25 34.35
C SER A 204 -4.66 28.09 34.84
#